data_AF-A0A1B6HC20-F1
#
_entry.id   AF-A0A1B6HC20-F1
#
_cell.length_a   1.000
_cell.length_b   1.000
_cell.length_c   1.000
_cell.angle_alpha   90.00
_cell.angle_beta   90.00
_cell.angle_gamma   90.00
#
_symmetry.space_group_name_H-M   'P 1'
#
loop_
_entity.id
_entity.type
_entity.pdbx_description
1 polymer ?
#
loop_
_entity_poly.entity_id
_entity_poly.type
_entity_poly.pdbx_seq_one_letter_code
_entity_poly.pdbx_strand_id
1 'polypeptide(L)'
;LGHSITLYCWFNLDANKLYSVKWYKDEFEFFRFMPANKPEMQVFPLAGIMLDESQSDMNKVSLAELNFNSSGNYRCEVSTEAPNFETRFKSSNMTVLAYPDRSPVISGTQAHYLPGDYITANCTSGQSNPPAELEWLINGAKADTWFLEKS
;
A
#
# COMPACT_ATOMS: atom_id res chain seq x y z
N LEU A 1 1.98 -4.23 7.72
CA LEU A 1 1.32 -5.48 7.25
C LEU A 1 0.19 -5.83 8.20
N GLY A 2 -0.86 -6.51 7.73
CA GLY A 2 -1.99 -6.91 8.58
C GLY A 2 -2.92 -5.77 9.00
N HIS A 3 -2.74 -4.57 8.45
CA HIS A 3 -3.62 -3.43 8.70
C HIS A 3 -4.81 -3.48 7.75
N SER A 4 -5.90 -2.80 8.12
CA SER A 4 -7.07 -2.59 7.26
C SER A 4 -7.09 -1.20 6.67
N ILE A 5 -7.69 -1.04 5.49
CA ILE A 5 -7.95 0.26 4.85
C ILE A 5 -9.34 0.28 4.23
N THR A 6 -9.96 1.45 4.17
CA THR A 6 -11.19 1.68 3.41
C THR A 6 -10.90 2.59 2.24
N LEU A 7 -11.24 2.13 1.03
CA LEU A 7 -11.17 2.93 -0.19
C LEU A 7 -12.56 3.49 -0.48
N TYR A 8 -12.62 4.79 -0.78
CA TYR A 8 -13.87 5.48 -1.06
C TYR A 8 -14.00 5.83 -2.54
N CYS A 9 -15.21 5.68 -3.05
CA CYS A 9 -15.62 6.12 -4.38
C CYS A 9 -16.83 7.02 -4.23
N TRP A 10 -16.58 8.31 -4.09
CA TRP A 10 -17.62 9.32 -4.03
C TRP A 10 -18.03 9.72 -5.44
N PHE A 11 -19.32 9.59 -5.74
CA PHE A 11 -19.89 9.97 -7.03
C PHE A 11 -21.22 10.69 -6.85
N ASN A 12 -21.58 11.52 -7.84
CA ASN A 12 -22.88 12.15 -7.96
C ASN A 12 -23.50 11.67 -9.29
N LEU A 13 -24.77 11.26 -9.24
CA LEU A 13 -25.51 10.75 -10.40
C LEU A 13 -26.37 11.82 -11.07
N ASP A 14 -26.45 13.02 -10.49
CA ASP A 14 -27.38 14.08 -10.85
C ASP A 14 -28.83 13.55 -10.90
N ALA A 15 -29.44 13.50 -12.09
CA ALA A 15 -30.79 12.96 -12.30
C ALA A 15 -30.80 11.48 -12.78
N ASN A 16 -29.63 10.86 -12.94
CA ASN A 16 -29.49 9.50 -13.44
C ASN A 16 -29.68 8.45 -12.35
N LYS A 17 -29.98 7.21 -12.78
CA LYS A 17 -30.03 6.04 -11.89
C LYS A 17 -28.72 5.26 -11.98
N LEU A 18 -28.26 4.74 -10.84
CA LEU A 18 -27.08 3.89 -10.77
C LEU A 18 -27.37 2.53 -11.41
N TYR A 19 -26.51 2.11 -12.34
CA TYR A 19 -26.52 0.75 -12.85
C TYR A 19 -25.53 -0.14 -12.10
N SER A 20 -24.28 0.32 -11.93
CA SER A 20 -23.27 -0.43 -11.18
C SER A 20 -22.15 0.44 -10.62
N VAL A 21 -21.58 0.03 -9.50
CA VAL A 21 -20.25 0.45 -9.03
C VAL A 21 -19.33 -0.76 -9.05
N LYS A 22 -18.16 -0.66 -9.67
CA LYS A 22 -17.18 -1.74 -9.77
C LYS A 22 -15.82 -1.27 -9.28
N TRP A 23 -15.12 -2.16 -8.61
CA TRP A 23 -13.75 -1.94 -8.17
C TRP A 23 -12.79 -2.94 -8.81
N TYR A 24 -11.67 -2.40 -9.27
CA TYR A 24 -10.60 -3.14 -9.93
C TYR A 24 -9.29 -2.91 -9.19
N LYS A 25 -8.45 -3.95 -9.14
CA LYS A 25 -7.03 -3.86 -8.82
C LYS A 25 -6.25 -4.42 -10.00
N ASP A 26 -5.35 -3.62 -10.56
CA ASP A 26 -4.50 -3.99 -11.70
C ASP A 26 -5.32 -4.58 -12.87
N GLU A 27 -6.41 -3.90 -13.24
CA GLU A 27 -7.38 -4.30 -14.27
C GLU A 27 -8.28 -5.50 -13.94
N PHE A 28 -8.05 -6.21 -12.83
CA PHE A 28 -8.91 -7.32 -12.40
C PHE A 28 -10.00 -6.82 -11.45
N GLU A 29 -11.25 -7.14 -11.78
CA GLU A 29 -12.40 -6.83 -10.95
C GLU A 29 -12.36 -7.67 -9.67
N PHE A 30 -12.55 -7.04 -8.51
CA PHE A 30 -12.64 -7.75 -7.23
C PHE A 30 -13.94 -7.48 -6.46
N PHE A 31 -14.69 -6.44 -6.84
CA PHE A 31 -15.97 -6.12 -6.22
C PHE A 31 -16.91 -5.42 -7.21
N ARG A 32 -18.20 -5.72 -7.07
CA ARG A 32 -19.29 -5.12 -7.82
C ARG A 32 -20.52 -4.89 -6.95
N PHE A 33 -21.11 -3.71 -7.07
CA PHE A 33 -22.43 -3.36 -6.54
C PHE A 33 -23.39 -3.10 -7.69
N MET A 34 -24.54 -3.77 -7.72
CA MET A 34 -25.64 -3.54 -8.68
C MET A 34 -26.98 -3.48 -7.92
N PRO A 35 -27.64 -2.30 -7.85
CA PRO A 35 -28.89 -2.15 -7.08
C PRO A 35 -30.01 -3.11 -7.51
N ALA A 36 -30.04 -3.50 -8.78
CA ALA A 36 -31.07 -4.37 -9.34
C ALA A 36 -30.87 -5.87 -9.03
N ASN A 37 -29.68 -6.28 -8.56
CA ASN A 37 -29.36 -7.68 -8.31
C ASN A 37 -29.69 -8.10 -6.87
N LYS A 38 -29.88 -9.41 -6.66
CA LYS A 38 -29.95 -10.04 -5.33
C LYS A 38 -28.97 -11.23 -5.30
N PRO A 39 -27.87 -11.18 -4.53
CA PRO A 39 -27.41 -10.05 -3.72
C PRO A 39 -26.96 -8.84 -4.55
N GLU A 40 -27.03 -7.64 -3.96
CA GLU A 40 -26.61 -6.38 -4.60
C GLU A 40 -25.09 -6.31 -4.72
N MET A 41 -24.36 -6.87 -3.75
CA MET A 41 -22.90 -6.98 -3.74
C MET A 41 -22.44 -8.33 -4.27
N GLN A 42 -21.37 -8.31 -5.06
CA GLN A 42 -20.67 -9.48 -5.57
C GLN A 42 -19.17 -9.28 -5.39
N VAL A 43 -18.49 -10.32 -4.91
CA VAL A 43 -17.05 -10.29 -4.62
C VAL A 43 -16.35 -11.33 -5.48
N PHE A 44 -15.21 -10.94 -6.06
CA PHE A 44 -14.40 -11.81 -6.90
C PHE A 44 -13.03 -12.02 -6.26
N PRO A 45 -12.59 -13.27 -6.03
CA PRO A 45 -11.29 -13.54 -5.42
C PRO A 45 -10.15 -12.97 -6.26
N LEU A 46 -9.26 -12.22 -5.62
CA LEU A 46 -8.09 -11.63 -6.25
C LEU A 46 -6.90 -11.63 -5.28
N ALA A 47 -5.72 -12.01 -5.76
CA ALA A 47 -4.52 -12.06 -4.93
C ALA A 47 -4.19 -10.69 -4.32
N GLY A 48 -3.96 -10.65 -3.00
CA GLY A 48 -3.73 -9.41 -2.26
C GLY A 48 -5.00 -8.64 -1.88
N ILE A 49 -6.18 -9.13 -2.24
CA ILE A 49 -7.47 -8.57 -1.82
C ILE A 49 -8.11 -9.50 -0.79
N MET A 50 -8.32 -8.98 0.42
CA MET A 50 -9.18 -9.60 1.43
C MET A 50 -10.25 -8.57 1.78
N LEU A 51 -11.41 -8.68 1.14
CA LEU A 51 -12.52 -7.74 1.30
C LEU A 51 -13.30 -8.03 2.59
N ASP A 52 -13.56 -7.00 3.39
CA ASP A 52 -14.53 -7.02 4.48
C ASP A 52 -15.89 -6.56 3.95
N GLU A 53 -16.75 -7.52 3.59
CA GLU A 53 -18.11 -7.27 3.07
C GLU A 53 -19.00 -6.52 4.07
N SER A 54 -18.78 -6.71 5.38
CA SER A 54 -19.59 -6.07 6.42
C SER A 54 -19.33 -4.57 6.54
N GLN A 55 -18.16 -4.12 6.07
CA GLN A 55 -17.71 -2.73 6.03
C GLN A 55 -17.65 -2.15 4.61
N SER A 56 -18.24 -2.84 3.64
CA SER A 56 -18.28 -2.44 2.23
C SER A 56 -19.71 -2.19 1.77
N ASP A 57 -19.87 -1.26 0.83
CA ASP A 57 -21.16 -0.88 0.24
C ASP A 57 -20.94 -0.25 -1.15
N MET A 58 -21.96 0.41 -1.70
CA MET A 58 -21.87 1.04 -3.02
C MET A 58 -20.78 2.14 -3.14
N ASN A 59 -20.44 2.81 -2.03
CA ASN A 59 -19.53 3.97 -2.02
C ASN A 59 -18.13 3.62 -1.49
N LYS A 60 -17.95 2.46 -0.87
CA LYS A 60 -16.67 2.09 -0.26
C LYS A 60 -16.41 0.60 -0.27
N VAL A 61 -15.13 0.24 -0.33
CA VAL A 61 -14.64 -1.12 -0.12
C VAL A 61 -13.62 -1.11 1.01
N SER A 62 -13.78 -2.02 1.96
CA SER A 62 -12.85 -2.19 3.09
C SER A 62 -12.00 -3.43 2.87
N LEU A 63 -10.68 -3.25 2.88
CA LEU A 63 -9.70 -4.31 2.70
C LEU A 63 -9.04 -4.60 4.05
N ALA A 64 -9.07 -5.87 4.49
CA ALA A 64 -8.41 -6.36 5.68
C ALA A 64 -7.04 -6.99 5.33
N GLU A 65 -6.23 -7.22 6.37
CA GLU A 65 -4.99 -8.01 6.29
C GLU A 65 -4.05 -7.63 5.13
N LEU A 66 -3.84 -6.32 4.94
CA LEU A 66 -3.01 -5.82 3.84
C LEU A 66 -1.60 -6.42 3.86
N ASN A 67 -1.17 -6.89 2.69
CA ASN A 67 0.17 -7.43 2.46
C ASN A 67 0.81 -6.81 1.21
N PHE A 68 2.02 -7.22 0.85
CA PHE A 68 2.73 -6.61 -0.29
C PHE A 68 1.99 -6.80 -1.62
N ASN A 69 1.26 -7.90 -1.81
CA ASN A 69 0.44 -8.14 -3.00
C ASN A 69 -0.80 -7.24 -3.04
N SER A 70 -1.19 -6.62 -1.92
CA SER A 70 -2.25 -5.61 -1.89
C SER A 70 -1.80 -4.30 -2.56
N SER A 71 -0.51 -4.11 -2.84
CA SER A 71 -0.04 -2.97 -3.66
C SER A 71 -0.53 -3.10 -5.10
N GLY A 72 -0.90 -1.98 -5.72
CA GLY A 72 -1.39 -1.96 -7.12
C GLY A 72 -2.16 -0.68 -7.46
N ASN A 73 -2.64 -0.63 -8.70
CA ASN A 73 -3.55 0.42 -9.16
C ASN A 73 -5.00 0.03 -8.84
N TYR A 74 -5.68 0.85 -8.05
CA TYR A 74 -7.08 0.66 -7.69
C TYR A 74 -7.95 1.62 -8.50
N ARG A 75 -8.94 1.08 -9.20
CA ARG A 75 -9.91 1.85 -10.00
C ARG A 75 -11.32 1.62 -9.47
N CYS A 76 -12.04 2.70 -9.20
CA CYS A 76 -13.49 2.65 -9.08
C CYS A 76 -14.13 3.11 -10.39
N GLU A 77 -15.10 2.35 -10.89
CA GLU A 77 -15.90 2.62 -12.07
C GLU A 77 -17.38 2.69 -11.69
N VAL A 78 -18.05 3.78 -12.08
CA VAL A 78 -19.46 4.03 -11.82
C VAL A 78 -20.17 4.16 -13.16
N SER A 79 -21.22 3.35 -13.34
CA SER A 79 -22.06 3.34 -14.54
C SER A 79 -23.50 3.68 -14.20
N THR A 80 -24.13 4.52 -15.01
CA THR A 80 -25.56 4.85 -14.91
C THR A 80 -26.40 3.98 -15.85
N GLU A 81 -27.70 3.94 -15.58
CA GLU A 81 -28.66 3.21 -16.41
C GLU A 81 -29.18 4.05 -17.59
N ALA A 82 -30.10 3.46 -18.36
CA ALA A 82 -30.87 4.13 -19.39
C ALA A 82 -31.51 5.43 -18.86
N PRO A 83 -31.61 6.49 -19.69
CA PRO A 83 -31.27 6.51 -21.12
C PRO A 83 -29.81 6.84 -21.43
N ASN A 84 -29.03 7.32 -20.45
CA ASN A 84 -27.74 7.94 -20.71
C ASN A 84 -26.56 6.95 -20.72
N PHE A 85 -26.66 5.83 -20.00
CA PHE A 85 -25.64 4.76 -19.96
C PHE A 85 -24.20 5.27 -19.76
N GLU A 86 -24.02 6.33 -18.97
CA GLU A 86 -22.72 6.94 -18.78
C GLU A 86 -21.85 6.08 -17.87
N THR A 87 -20.57 5.98 -18.19
CA THR A 87 -19.57 5.34 -17.32
C THR A 87 -18.44 6.34 -17.04
N ARG A 88 -18.02 6.41 -15.78
CA ARG A 88 -16.90 7.23 -15.30
C ARG A 88 -16.07 6.43 -14.34
N PHE A 89 -14.76 6.67 -14.32
CA PHE A 89 -13.86 6.00 -13.40
C PHE A 89 -12.75 6.93 -12.91
N LYS A 90 -12.18 6.57 -11.76
CA LYS A 90 -10.96 7.17 -11.20
C LYS A 90 -10.06 6.08 -10.66
N SER A 91 -8.75 6.27 -10.86
CA SER A 91 -7.72 5.35 -10.41
C SER A 91 -6.77 6.03 -9.43
N SER A 92 -6.25 5.27 -8.47
CA SER A 92 -5.19 5.66 -7.54
C SER A 92 -4.26 4.48 -7.25
N ASN A 93 -2.98 4.75 -7.04
CA ASN A 93 -2.01 3.72 -6.66
C ASN A 93 -1.97 3.59 -5.13
N MET A 94 -1.99 2.35 -4.65
CA MET A 94 -1.71 2.02 -3.25
C MET A 94 -0.41 1.22 -3.18
N THR A 95 0.45 1.60 -2.23
CA THR A 95 1.70 0.89 -1.93
C THR A 95 1.70 0.48 -0.47
N VAL A 96 1.86 -0.81 -0.20
CA VAL A 96 1.99 -1.33 1.15
C VAL A 96 3.46 -1.36 1.53
N LEU A 97 3.82 -0.60 2.56
CA LEU A 97 5.17 -0.51 3.10
C LEU A 97 5.32 -1.37 4.36
N ALA A 98 6.55 -1.81 4.62
CA ALA A 98 6.96 -2.38 5.89
C ALA A 98 8.16 -1.58 6.40
N TYR A 99 7.95 -0.83 7.48
CA TYR A 99 9.04 -0.15 8.15
C TYR A 99 9.85 -1.14 9.00
N PRO A 100 11.16 -0.89 9.21
CA PRO A 100 11.94 -1.66 10.16
C PRO A 100 11.25 -1.72 11.52
N ASP A 101 11.17 -2.92 12.08
CA ASP A 101 10.62 -3.19 13.41
C ASP A 101 11.51 -2.69 14.56
N ARG A 102 12.77 -2.37 14.25
CA ARG A 102 13.78 -1.89 15.19
C ARG A 102 14.69 -0.85 14.56
N SER A 103 15.26 0.00 15.40
CA SER A 103 16.35 0.89 15.02
C SER A 103 17.56 0.08 14.51
N PRO A 104 18.34 0.66 13.59
CA PRO A 104 19.54 -0.01 13.10
C PRO A 104 20.53 -0.27 14.23
N VAL A 105 21.21 -1.40 14.16
CA VAL A 105 22.20 -1.83 15.15
C VAL A 105 23.58 -1.73 14.55
N ILE A 106 24.48 -1.07 15.27
CA ILE A 106 25.90 -1.01 14.94
C ILE A 106 26.63 -2.17 15.63
N SER A 107 27.38 -2.94 14.85
CA SER A 107 28.18 -4.08 15.31
C SER A 107 29.60 -4.03 14.73
N GLY A 108 30.52 -4.82 15.26
CA GLY A 108 31.93 -4.87 14.81
C GLY A 108 32.85 -3.83 15.48
N THR A 109 32.31 -2.97 16.35
CA THR A 109 33.09 -1.98 17.09
C THR A 109 33.79 -2.57 18.31
N GLN A 110 34.95 -2.02 18.66
CA GLN A 110 35.72 -2.33 19.86
C GLN A 110 35.45 -1.28 20.96
N ALA A 111 35.70 -1.65 22.22
CA ALA A 111 35.52 -0.74 23.35
C ALA A 111 36.52 0.43 23.36
N HIS A 112 37.72 0.21 22.80
CA HIS A 112 38.81 1.18 22.79
C HIS A 112 39.54 1.11 21.45
N TYR A 113 40.02 2.26 20.99
CA TYR A 113 40.83 2.43 19.79
C TYR A 113 42.01 3.33 20.11
N LEU A 114 43.15 3.07 19.48
CA LEU A 114 44.33 3.92 19.53
C LEU A 114 44.32 4.91 18.35
N PRO A 115 45.00 6.07 18.49
CA PRO A 115 45.18 6.98 17.37
C PRO A 115 45.87 6.29 16.18
N GLY A 116 45.24 6.33 15.01
CA GLY A 116 45.71 5.67 13.79
C GLY A 116 45.00 4.34 13.48
N ASP A 117 44.16 3.83 14.39
CA ASP A 117 43.37 2.61 14.14
C ASP A 117 42.28 2.85 13.09
N TYR A 118 42.02 1.83 12.29
CA TYR A 118 40.88 1.79 11.39
C TYR A 118 39.68 1.12 12.09
N ILE A 119 38.52 1.75 11.96
CA ILE A 119 37.26 1.23 12.51
C ILE A 119 36.49 0.54 11.39
N THR A 120 36.22 -0.75 11.56
CA THR A 120 35.27 -1.49 10.71
C THR A 120 34.02 -1.76 11.51
N ALA A 121 32.89 -1.20 11.08
CA ALA A 121 31.61 -1.38 11.74
C ALA A 121 30.52 -1.66 10.72
N ASN A 122 29.55 -2.46 11.11
CA ASN A 122 28.40 -2.81 10.30
C ASN A 122 27.13 -2.23 10.92
N CYS A 123 26.39 -1.47 10.13
CA CYS A 123 25.09 -0.92 10.51
C CYS A 123 24.01 -1.75 9.81
N THR A 124 23.20 -2.47 10.59
CA THR A 124 22.17 -3.37 10.07
C THR A 124 20.79 -2.89 10.49
N SER A 125 19.89 -2.65 9.53
CA SER A 125 18.48 -2.33 9.81
C SER A 125 17.66 -3.56 10.19
N GLY A 126 16.49 -3.34 10.79
CA GLY A 126 15.41 -4.33 10.75
C GLY A 126 14.95 -4.60 9.32
N GLN A 127 14.16 -5.66 9.14
CA GLN A 127 13.59 -5.98 7.83
C GLN A 127 12.63 -4.87 7.39
N SER A 128 12.73 -4.44 6.14
CA SER A 128 11.86 -3.41 5.58
C SER A 128 11.54 -3.65 4.11
N ASN A 129 10.45 -3.06 3.66
CA ASN A 129 10.10 -2.96 2.24
C ASN A 129 9.53 -1.56 1.97
N PRO A 130 10.20 -0.74 1.14
CA PRO A 130 11.46 -1.02 0.42
C PRO A 130 12.68 -1.18 1.36
N PRO A 131 13.86 -1.59 0.83
CA PRO A 131 15.10 -1.62 1.60
C PRO A 131 15.35 -0.29 2.32
N ALA A 132 15.75 -0.36 3.59
CA ALA A 132 15.98 0.82 4.40
C ALA A 132 17.18 1.61 3.89
N GLU A 133 17.08 2.94 3.93
CA GLU A 133 18.21 3.82 3.68
C GLU A 133 18.99 4.03 4.99
N LEU A 134 20.25 3.61 5.01
CA LEU A 134 21.15 3.77 6.15
C LEU A 134 22.21 4.83 5.85
N GLU A 135 22.46 5.67 6.86
CA GLU A 135 23.46 6.72 6.83
C GLU A 135 24.30 6.69 8.11
N TRP A 136 25.61 6.92 7.94
CA TRP A 136 26.55 7.01 9.05
C TRP A 136 26.78 8.47 9.44
N LEU A 137 26.71 8.74 10.74
CA LEU A 137 26.99 10.03 11.35
C LEU A 137 28.14 9.88 12.34
N ILE A 138 29.22 10.65 12.18
CA ILE A 138 30.34 10.72 13.12
C ILE A 138 30.24 12.07 13.83
N ASN A 139 29.99 12.04 15.14
CA ASN A 139 29.78 13.24 15.96
C ASN A 139 28.68 14.18 15.39
N GLY A 140 27.63 13.60 14.80
CA GLY A 140 26.52 14.34 14.19
C GLY A 140 26.77 14.87 12.78
N ALA A 141 27.99 14.70 12.23
CA ALA A 141 28.30 15.02 10.85
C ALA A 141 28.22 13.77 9.97
N LYS A 142 27.65 13.89 8.77
CA LYS A 142 27.59 12.80 7.79
C LYS A 142 28.99 12.32 7.46
N ALA A 143 29.22 11.01 7.59
CA ALA A 143 30.50 10.40 7.24
C ALA A 143 30.72 10.48 5.72
N ASP A 144 31.96 10.73 5.31
CA ASP A 144 32.31 10.77 3.89
C ASP A 144 32.10 9.40 3.23
N THR A 145 31.56 9.40 2.02
CA THR A 145 31.11 8.18 1.32
C THR A 145 32.25 7.26 0.88
N TRP A 146 33.49 7.76 0.78
CA TRP A 146 34.64 6.95 0.35
C TRP A 146 35.09 5.92 1.41
N PHE A 147 34.59 6.04 2.65
CA PHE A 147 34.81 5.06 3.71
C PHE A 147 33.70 4.00 3.83
N LEU A 148 32.63 4.11 3.04
CA LEU A 148 31.42 3.33 3.23
C LEU A 148 31.22 2.34 2.07
N GLU A 149 31.29 1.05 2.37
CA GLU A 149 30.77 0.02 1.47
C GLU A 149 29.28 -0.19 1.76
N LYS A 150 28.43 0.06 0.76
CA LYS A 150 27.01 -0.29 0.79
C LYS A 150 26.85 -1.69 0.19
N SER A 151 26.34 -2.63 0.99
CA SER A 151 25.98 -3.98 0.55
C SER A 151 24.47 -4.14 0.40
#